data_AF-A0A535BCG2-F1
#
_entry.id   AF-A0A535BCG2-F1
#
_cell.length_a   1.000
_cell.length_b   1.000
_cell.length_c   1.000
_cell.angle_alpha   90.00
_cell.angle_beta   90.00
_cell.angle_gamma   90.00
#
_symmetry.space_group_name_H-M   'P 1'
#
loop_
_entity.id
_entity.type
_entity.pdbx_description
1 polymer ?
#
loop_
_entity_poly.entity_id
_entity_poly.type
_entity_poly.pdbx_seq_one_letter_code
_entity_poly.pdbx_strand_id
1 'polypeptide(L)'
;MTDVGARCPDCAPRRRLPQFEVGPLYLLRGAAAALAAGGASGLAWGLFLPGQYGLLGILIGAGLGYGIGESVSLATNRKLAPALQVVAICGVVLAYFIRNLIWANALVVTDDLYGFIVVATAMFMAVGRLRF
;
A
#
# COMPACT_ATOMS: atom_id res chain seq x y z
N MET A 1 29.86 3.92 39.83
CA MET A 1 29.24 5.19 39.42
C MET A 1 28.31 4.86 38.26
N THR A 2 27.00 4.80 38.51
CA THR A 2 26.01 4.62 37.45
C THR A 2 25.70 5.99 36.86
N ASP A 3 25.88 6.12 35.56
CA ASP A 3 25.65 7.36 34.82
C ASP A 3 24.18 7.77 34.94
N VAL A 4 23.89 8.91 35.56
CA VAL A 4 22.54 9.38 35.94
C VAL A 4 21.64 9.73 34.73
N GLY A 5 22.11 9.48 33.51
CA GLY A 5 21.36 9.68 32.26
C GLY A 5 21.13 8.41 31.44
N ALA A 6 21.69 7.26 31.81
CA ALA A 6 21.56 6.04 31.01
C ALA A 6 20.23 5.32 31.32
N ARG A 7 19.42 5.08 30.29
CA ARG A 7 18.13 4.38 30.41
C ARG A 7 18.39 2.91 30.76
N CYS A 8 18.09 2.52 32.00
CA CYS A 8 18.25 1.13 32.47
C CYS A 8 17.29 0.20 31.71
N PRO A 9 17.78 -0.92 31.12
CA PRO A 9 16.94 -1.85 30.36
C PRO A 9 15.89 -2.58 31.21
N ASP A 10 16.14 -2.79 32.51
CA ASP A 10 15.17 -3.38 33.44
C ASP A 10 14.08 -2.38 33.86
N CYS A 11 14.43 -1.12 34.11
CA CYS A 11 13.48 -0.11 34.60
C CYS A 11 12.67 0.57 33.47
N ALA A 12 13.24 0.68 32.27
CA ALA A 12 12.60 1.32 31.13
C ALA A 12 12.95 0.57 29.83
N PRO A 13 12.38 -0.64 29.63
CA PRO A 13 12.64 -1.41 28.43
C PRO A 13 12.24 -0.60 27.19
N ARG A 14 13.05 -0.66 26.13
CA ARG A 14 12.71 -0.10 24.82
C ARG A 14 11.56 -0.88 24.21
N ARG A 15 10.32 -0.61 24.65
CA ARG A 15 9.12 -1.03 23.93
C ARG A 15 8.94 -0.17 22.69
N ARG A 16 8.56 -0.80 21.58
CA ARG A 16 8.14 -0.07 20.39
C ARG A 16 6.90 0.74 20.75
N LEU A 17 6.74 1.92 20.16
CA LEU A 17 5.54 2.71 20.41
C LEU A 17 4.30 1.90 19.98
N PRO A 18 3.16 2.01 20.69
CA PRO A 18 1.95 1.21 20.42
C PRO A 18 1.33 1.44 19.03
N GLN A 19 1.79 2.46 18.31
CA GLN A 19 1.51 2.71 16.89
C GLN A 19 2.21 1.74 15.92
N PHE A 20 3.33 1.14 16.34
CA PHE A 20 4.09 0.14 15.58
C PHE A 20 3.73 -1.31 15.97
N GLU A 21 3.05 -1.49 17.10
CA GLU A 21 2.50 -2.79 17.50
C GLU A 21 1.15 -3.02 16.83
N VAL A 22 1.14 -3.98 15.90
CA VAL A 22 -0.05 -4.42 15.18
C VAL A 22 -0.41 -5.82 15.62
N GLY A 23 -1.58 -5.94 16.24
CA GLY A 23 -2.16 -7.25 16.51
C GLY A 23 -2.58 -7.96 15.22
N PRO A 24 -2.64 -9.30 15.22
CA PRO A 24 -2.97 -10.09 14.03
C PRO A 24 -4.34 -9.73 13.43
N LEU A 25 -5.30 -9.30 14.27
CA LEU A 25 -6.62 -8.86 13.84
C LEU A 25 -6.57 -7.59 12.98
N TYR A 26 -5.69 -6.64 13.31
CA TYR A 26 -5.51 -5.42 12.52
C TYR A 26 -4.80 -5.72 11.20
N LEU A 27 -3.87 -6.68 11.19
CA LEU A 27 -3.23 -7.11 9.95
C LEU A 27 -4.24 -7.75 8.98
N LEU A 28 -5.12 -8.61 9.48
CA LEU A 28 -6.21 -9.21 8.69
C LEU A 28 -7.18 -8.16 8.12
N ARG A 29 -7.56 -7.17 8.93
CA ARG A 29 -8.41 -6.05 8.46
C ARG A 29 -7.72 -5.23 7.38
N GLY A 30 -6.44 -4.92 7.56
CA GLY A 30 -5.64 -4.24 6.55
C GLY A 30 -5.54 -5.04 5.25
N ALA A 31 -5.36 -6.35 5.34
CA ALA A 31 -5.32 -7.24 4.17
C ALA A 31 -6.66 -7.28 3.44
N ALA A 32 -7.77 -7.41 4.17
CA ALA A 32 -9.11 -7.36 3.58
C ALA A 32 -9.39 -6.02 2.88
N ALA A 33 -8.98 -4.90 3.49
CA ALA A 33 -9.11 -3.58 2.88
C ALA A 33 -8.24 -3.42 1.63
N ALA A 34 -6.98 -3.88 1.67
CA ALA A 34 -6.09 -3.86 0.53
C ALA A 34 -6.62 -4.71 -0.64
N LEU A 35 -7.22 -5.87 -0.35
CA LEU A 35 -7.84 -6.73 -1.35
C LEU A 35 -9.09 -6.07 -1.97
N ALA A 36 -9.97 -5.50 -1.15
CA ALA A 36 -11.17 -4.84 -1.63
C ALA A 36 -10.84 -3.59 -2.46
N ALA A 37 -9.97 -2.73 -1.95
CA ALA A 37 -9.55 -1.51 -2.63
C ALA A 37 -8.70 -1.82 -3.87
N GLY A 38 -7.75 -2.75 -3.78
CA GLY A 38 -6.94 -3.22 -4.91
C GLY A 38 -7.79 -3.87 -6.01
N GLY A 39 -8.78 -4.67 -5.61
CA GLY A 39 -9.75 -5.28 -6.53
C GLY A 39 -10.59 -4.23 -7.26
N ALA A 40 -11.21 -3.32 -6.51
CA ALA A 40 -12.05 -2.27 -7.08
C ALA A 40 -11.26 -1.30 -7.97
N SER A 41 -10.07 -0.89 -7.54
CA SER A 41 -9.18 -0.01 -8.32
C SER A 41 -8.66 -0.69 -9.58
N GLY A 42 -8.27 -1.97 -9.51
CA GLY A 42 -7.83 -2.76 -10.67
C GLY A 42 -8.95 -2.98 -11.68
N LEU A 43 -10.18 -3.28 -11.22
CA LEU A 43 -11.36 -3.39 -12.08
C LEU A 43 -11.70 -2.06 -12.76
N ALA A 44 -11.75 -0.97 -11.98
CA ALA A 44 -12.02 0.35 -12.52
C ALA A 44 -10.97 0.76 -13.57
N TRP A 45 -9.69 0.47 -13.30
CA TRP A 45 -8.61 0.76 -14.24
C TRP A 45 -8.73 -0.10 -15.52
N GLY A 46 -8.93 -1.41 -15.39
CA GLY A 46 -9.06 -2.31 -16.54
C GLY A 46 -10.27 -2.03 -17.43
N LEU A 47 -11.40 -1.60 -16.84
CA LEU A 47 -12.65 -1.33 -17.58
C LEU A 47 -12.71 0.09 -18.16
N PHE A 48 -12.33 1.11 -17.40
CA PHE A 48 -12.56 2.51 -17.79
C PHE A 48 -11.35 3.18 -18.44
N LEU A 49 -10.14 2.63 -18.27
CA LEU A 49 -8.91 3.25 -18.79
C LEU A 49 -8.10 2.29 -19.67
N PRO A 50 -8.64 1.92 -20.85
CA PRO A 50 -7.90 1.16 -21.85
C PRO A 50 -6.76 1.98 -22.50
N GLY A 51 -6.72 3.30 -22.32
CA GLY A 51 -5.75 4.16 -23.00
C GLY A 51 -4.45 4.43 -22.21
N GLN A 52 -3.37 4.66 -22.95
CA GLN A 52 -2.12 5.24 -22.44
C GLN A 52 -2.29 6.76 -22.29
N TYR A 53 -2.92 7.18 -21.19
CA TYR A 53 -3.18 8.60 -20.90
C TYR A 53 -1.94 9.34 -20.35
N GLY A 54 -0.79 9.32 -21.04
CA GLY A 54 0.39 10.18 -20.80
C GLY A 54 0.61 10.74 -19.37
N LEU A 55 0.34 12.02 -19.11
CA LEU A 55 0.51 12.61 -17.77
C LEU A 55 -0.68 12.30 -16.83
N LEU A 56 -1.88 12.14 -17.40
CA LEU A 56 -3.13 11.93 -16.66
C LEU A 56 -3.19 10.55 -15.99
N GLY A 57 -2.66 9.50 -16.61
CA GLY A 57 -2.64 8.18 -15.99
C GLY A 57 -1.63 8.09 -14.83
N ILE A 58 -0.60 8.93 -14.80
CA ILE A 58 0.27 9.08 -13.61
C ILE A 58 -0.52 9.71 -12.47
N LEU A 59 -1.31 10.76 -12.74
CA LEU A 59 -2.18 11.39 -11.73
C LEU A 59 -3.27 10.43 -11.23
N ILE A 60 -3.89 9.67 -12.14
CA ILE A 60 -4.90 8.66 -11.79
C ILE A 60 -4.26 7.51 -11.01
N GLY A 61 -3.06 7.10 -11.41
CA GLY A 61 -2.21 6.15 -10.69
C GLY A 61 -1.89 6.56 -9.26
N ALA A 62 -1.45 7.81 -9.09
CA ALA A 62 -1.21 8.40 -7.78
C ALA A 62 -2.51 8.45 -6.94
N GLY A 63 -3.65 8.77 -7.56
CA GLY A 63 -4.96 8.75 -6.93
C GLY A 63 -5.40 7.35 -6.49
N LEU A 64 -5.19 6.33 -7.34
CA LEU A 64 -5.48 4.93 -7.01
C LEU A 64 -4.60 4.44 -5.86
N GLY A 65 -3.29 4.72 -5.92
CA GLY A 65 -2.35 4.40 -4.83
C GLY A 65 -2.71 5.08 -3.51
N TYR A 66 -3.12 6.36 -3.56
CA TYR A 66 -3.62 7.09 -2.40
C TYR A 66 -4.89 6.44 -1.83
N GLY A 67 -5.85 6.11 -2.69
CA GLY A 67 -7.10 5.46 -2.27
C GLY A 67 -6.87 4.11 -1.59
N ILE A 68 -5.97 3.28 -2.16
CA ILE A 68 -5.59 1.99 -1.55
C ILE A 68 -4.91 2.24 -0.20
N GLY A 69 -3.91 3.13 -0.14
CA GLY A 69 -3.21 3.45 1.12
C GLY A 69 -4.15 3.99 2.21
N GLU A 70 -5.09 4.87 1.85
CA GLU A 70 -6.05 5.45 2.79
C GLU A 70 -7.07 4.40 3.28
N SER A 71 -7.55 3.51 2.40
CA SER A 71 -8.45 2.42 2.80
C SER A 71 -7.81 1.48 3.83
N VAL A 72 -6.54 1.14 3.65
CA VAL A 72 -5.77 0.30 4.58
C VAL A 72 -5.54 1.04 5.90
N SER A 73 -5.23 2.33 5.85
CA SER A 73 -5.04 3.18 7.03
C SER A 73 -6.33 3.30 7.86
N LEU A 74 -7.47 3.54 7.21
CA LEU A 74 -8.78 3.61 7.87
C LEU A 74 -9.17 2.26 8.52
N ALA A 75 -8.96 1.15 7.82
CA ALA A 75 -9.29 -0.19 8.32
C ALA A 75 -8.45 -0.63 9.53
N THR A 76 -7.27 -0.03 9.71
CA THR A 76 -6.31 -0.38 10.77
C THR A 76 -6.18 0.67 11.87
N ASN A 77 -7.13 1.61 11.92
CA ASN A 77 -7.14 2.70 12.91
C ASN A 77 -5.87 3.57 12.86
N ARG A 78 -5.38 3.87 11.64
CA ARG A 78 -4.20 4.71 11.37
C ARG A 78 -2.91 4.25 12.06
N LYS A 79 -2.71 2.93 12.19
CA LYS A 79 -1.47 2.35 12.72
C LYS A 79 -0.34 2.41 11.67
N LEU A 80 0.88 2.67 12.13
CA LEU A 80 2.05 3.01 11.31
C LEU A 80 3.08 1.86 11.23
N ALA A 81 2.61 0.61 11.23
CA ALA A 81 3.51 -0.52 11.25
C ALA A 81 4.06 -0.85 9.85
N PRO A 82 5.34 -1.26 9.75
CA PRO A 82 5.95 -1.65 8.46
C PRO A 82 5.24 -2.85 7.82
N ALA A 83 4.63 -3.73 8.61
CA ALA A 83 3.84 -4.84 8.10
C ALA A 83 2.65 -4.37 7.23
N LEU A 84 2.03 -3.23 7.54
CA LEU A 84 0.93 -2.70 6.73
C LEU A 84 1.42 -2.12 5.39
N GLN A 85 2.65 -1.64 5.33
CA GLN A 85 3.24 -1.17 4.07
C GLN A 85 3.35 -2.32 3.06
N VAL A 86 3.76 -3.50 3.53
CA VAL A 86 3.79 -4.73 2.71
C VAL A 86 2.39 -5.09 2.22
N VAL A 87 1.39 -4.99 3.09
CA VAL A 87 -0.01 -5.28 2.72
C VAL A 87 -0.54 -4.30 1.67
N ALA A 88 -0.25 -2.99 1.81
CA ALA A 88 -0.65 -1.99 0.82
C ALA A 88 0.06 -2.20 -0.52
N ILE A 89 1.35 -2.53 -0.50
CA ILE A 89 2.13 -2.95 -1.67
C ILE A 89 1.45 -4.13 -2.38
N CYS A 90 1.10 -5.18 -1.63
CA CYS A 90 0.41 -6.34 -2.18
C CYS A 90 -0.94 -5.96 -2.83
N GLY A 91 -1.67 -5.00 -2.25
CA GLY A 91 -2.91 -4.48 -2.83
C GLY A 91 -2.71 -3.79 -4.18
N VAL A 92 -1.66 -2.96 -4.31
CA VAL A 92 -1.31 -2.29 -5.58
C VAL A 92 -0.88 -3.31 -6.64
N VAL A 93 -0.08 -4.30 -6.26
CA VAL A 93 0.34 -5.38 -7.16
C VAL A 93 -0.87 -6.20 -7.64
N LEU A 94 -1.82 -6.48 -6.76
CA LEU A 94 -3.06 -7.17 -7.11
C LEU A 94 -3.93 -6.35 -8.07
N ALA A 95 -4.02 -5.03 -7.87
CA ALA A 95 -4.70 -4.14 -8.81
C ALA A 95 -4.08 -4.19 -10.22
N TYR A 96 -2.74 -4.25 -10.30
CA TYR A 96 -2.03 -4.38 -11.58
C TYR A 96 -2.32 -5.71 -12.26
N PHE A 97 -2.30 -6.83 -11.53
CA PHE A 97 -2.63 -8.14 -12.09
C PHE A 97 -4.07 -8.18 -12.63
N ILE A 98 -5.03 -7.60 -11.91
CA ILE A 98 -6.43 -7.53 -12.36
C ILE A 98 -6.55 -6.73 -13.65
N ARG A 99 -5.92 -5.55 -13.72
CA ARG A 99 -5.88 -4.74 -14.95
C ARG A 99 -5.30 -5.56 -16.11
N ASN A 100 -4.18 -6.22 -15.90
CA ASN A 100 -3.49 -6.98 -16.95
C ASN A 100 -4.36 -8.14 -17.47
N LEU A 101 -5.04 -8.84 -16.55
CA LEU A 101 -5.95 -9.93 -16.89
C LEU A 101 -7.14 -9.45 -17.75
N ILE A 102 -7.70 -8.28 -17.45
CA ILE A 102 -8.83 -7.70 -18.21
C ILE A 102 -8.38 -7.24 -19.60
N TRP A 103 -7.20 -6.61 -19.69
CA TRP A 103 -6.82 -5.86 -20.89
C TRP A 103 -6.00 -6.67 -21.89
N ALA A 104 -5.05 -7.47 -21.41
CA ALA A 104 -4.14 -8.23 -22.26
C ALA A 104 -4.38 -9.75 -22.19
N ASN A 105 -5.29 -10.23 -21.34
CA ASN A 105 -5.47 -11.66 -21.01
C ASN A 105 -4.15 -12.36 -20.63
N ALA A 106 -3.19 -11.60 -20.11
CA ALA A 106 -1.86 -12.06 -19.72
C ALA A 106 -1.59 -11.63 -18.27
N LEU A 107 -0.71 -12.36 -17.58
CA LEU A 107 -0.34 -12.00 -16.20
C LEU A 107 0.75 -10.93 -16.15
N VAL A 108 1.62 -10.90 -17.15
CA VAL A 108 2.73 -9.95 -17.25
C VAL A 108 2.88 -9.55 -18.71
N VAL A 109 2.75 -8.26 -19.00
CA VAL A 109 2.98 -7.71 -20.35
C VAL A 109 4.27 -6.94 -20.27
N THR A 110 5.30 -7.46 -20.94
CA THR A 110 6.67 -6.91 -20.87
C THR A 110 6.80 -5.57 -21.60
N ASP A 111 5.85 -5.24 -22.49
CA ASP A 111 5.80 -4.00 -23.27
C ASP A 111 5.09 -2.83 -22.54
N ASP A 112 4.59 -3.05 -21.31
CA ASP A 112 3.72 -2.10 -20.62
C ASP A 112 4.51 -1.11 -19.73
N LEU A 113 5.47 -0.39 -20.33
CA LEU A 113 6.34 0.60 -19.65
C LEU A 113 5.53 1.59 -18.81
N TYR A 114 4.38 2.00 -19.34
CA TYR A 114 3.49 2.94 -18.68
C TYR A 114 2.81 2.34 -17.45
N GLY A 115 2.40 1.07 -17.51
CA GLY A 115 1.86 0.33 -16.37
C GLY A 115 2.85 0.26 -15.22
N PHE A 116 4.14 0.03 -15.50
CA PHE A 116 5.19 0.00 -14.48
C PHE A 116 5.40 1.35 -13.79
N ILE A 117 5.39 2.46 -14.55
CA ILE A 117 5.52 3.81 -13.98
C ILE A 117 4.34 4.12 -13.05
N VAL A 118 3.13 3.78 -13.47
CA VAL A 118 1.93 3.99 -12.66
C VAL A 118 1.97 3.16 -11.37
N VAL A 119 2.36 1.88 -11.45
CA VAL A 119 2.49 1.01 -10.27
C VAL A 119 3.57 1.53 -9.32
N ALA A 120 4.72 1.97 -9.84
CA ALA A 120 5.79 2.53 -9.02
C ALA A 120 5.31 3.80 -8.29
N THR A 121 4.58 4.68 -8.98
CA THR A 121 4.03 5.91 -8.39
C THR A 121 2.97 5.59 -7.34
N ALA A 122 2.07 4.63 -7.63
CA ALA A 122 1.03 4.18 -6.71
C ALA A 122 1.62 3.53 -5.45
N MET A 123 2.67 2.73 -5.62
CA MET A 123 3.40 2.11 -4.51
C MET A 123 4.08 3.17 -3.63
N PHE A 124 4.72 4.16 -4.24
CA PHE A 124 5.34 5.27 -3.51
C PHE A 124 4.31 6.06 -2.70
N MET A 125 3.15 6.37 -3.29
CA MET A 125 2.06 7.06 -2.60
C MET A 125 1.45 6.22 -1.46
N ALA A 126 1.20 4.93 -1.70
CA ALA A 126 0.65 4.02 -0.70
C ALA A 126 1.57 3.86 0.51
N VAL A 127 2.89 3.70 0.27
CA VAL A 127 3.89 3.60 1.33
C VAL A 127 4.07 4.96 2.03
N GLY A 128 4.12 6.05 1.27
CA GLY A 128 4.20 7.41 1.80
C GLY A 128 3.08 7.68 2.79
N ARG A 129 1.85 7.25 2.49
CA ARG A 129 0.70 7.46 3.37
C ARG A 129 0.76 6.69 4.69
N LEU A 130 1.48 5.55 4.72
CA LEU A 130 1.62 4.69 5.90
C LEU A 130 2.92 4.94 6.69
N ARG A 131 3.70 5.97 6.31
CA ARG A 131 4.96 6.35 6.96
C ARG A 131 4.85 7.55 7.90
N PHE A 132 3.75 8.30 7.87
CA PHE A 132 3.57 9.55 8.63
C PHE A 132 2.59 9.40 9.79
#